data_AF-A0A7W8FZ56-F1
#
_entry.id   AF-A0A7W8FZ56-F1
#
_cell.length_a   1.000
_cell.length_b   1.000
_cell.length_c   1.000
_cell.angle_alpha   90.00
_cell.angle_beta   90.00
_cell.angle_gamma   90.00
#
_symmetry.space_group_name_H-M   'P 1'
#
loop_
_entity.id
_entity.type
_entity.pdbx_description
1 polymer ?
#
loop_
_entity_poly.entity_id
_entity_poly.type
_entity_poly.pdbx_seq_one_letter_code
_entity_poly.pdbx_strand_id
1 'polypeptide(L)' 'MNAIDELKTISGKKHVVTSIEYDCPSEEKEDEVFETVRGILKHHLDEVAKITYDLESEGKVKVEVTQNL' A
#
# COMPACT_ATOMS: atom_id res chain seq x y z
N MET A 1 6.11 8.74 -22.18
CA MET A 1 6.52 7.62 -21.31
C MET A 1 6.34 8.09 -19.89
N ASN A 2 5.64 7.32 -19.05
CA ASN A 2 5.47 7.69 -17.65
C ASN A 2 6.69 7.18 -16.87
N ALA A 3 7.08 7.88 -15.80
CA ALA A 3 8.30 7.55 -15.04
C ALA A 3 8.38 6.08 -14.59
N ILE A 4 7.22 5.45 -14.34
CA ILE A 4 7.11 4.03 -13.98
C ILE A 4 7.60 3.10 -15.11
N ASP A 5 7.34 3.42 -16.38
CA ASP A 5 7.78 2.57 -17.50
C ASP A 5 9.28 2.66 -17.75
N GLU A 6 9.91 3.79 -17.47
CA GLU A 6 11.37 3.92 -17.53
C GLU A 6 12.03 3.05 -16.45
N LEU A 7 11.46 3.04 -15.24
CA LEU A 7 11.93 2.20 -14.13
C LEU A 7 11.81 0.69 -14.43
N LYS A 8 10.90 0.26 -15.32
CA LYS A 8 10.78 -1.14 -15.75
C LYS A 8 11.97 -1.63 -16.60
N THR A 9 12.68 -0.72 -17.27
CA THR A 9 13.79 -1.10 -18.18
C THR A 9 15.15 -1.27 -17.48
N ILE A 10 15.26 -0.89 -16.21
CA ILE A 10 16.49 -1.04 -15.41
C ILE A 10 16.68 -2.50 -14.98
N SER A 11 17.86 -3.08 -15.23
CA SER A 11 18.21 -4.50 -15.02
C SER A 11 18.60 -4.88 -13.58
N GLY A 12 18.27 -4.04 -12.59
CA GLY A 12 18.54 -4.31 -11.17
C GLY A 12 17.38 -4.99 -10.46
N LYS A 13 17.65 -5.62 -9.30
CA LYS A 13 16.59 -6.07 -8.38
C LYS A 13 15.76 -4.87 -7.95
N LYS A 14 14.44 -4.95 -8.06
CA LYS A 14 13.54 -3.84 -7.75
C LYS A 14 12.84 -4.09 -6.44
N HIS A 15 12.94 -3.08 -5.59
CA HIS A 15 12.18 -3.00 -4.36
C HIS A 15 11.23 -1.82 -4.52
N VAL A 16 9.93 -2.11 -4.53
CA VAL A 16 8.90 -1.08 -4.69
C VAL A 16 8.14 -0.98 -3.38
N VAL A 17 8.17 0.21 -2.79
CA VAL A 17 7.38 0.56 -1.60
C VAL A 17 6.32 1.55 -2.04
N THR A 18 5.06 1.20 -1.85
CA THR A 18 3.91 2.08 -2.08
C THR A 18 3.30 2.43 -0.73
N SER A 19 3.36 3.70 -0.34
CA SER A 19 2.72 4.20 0.87
C SER A 19 1.48 5.00 0.48
N ILE A 20 0.35 4.71 1.13
CA ILE A 20 -0.92 5.40 0.94
C ILE A 20 -1.38 5.88 2.31
N GLU A 21 -1.72 7.17 2.43
CA GLU A 21 -2.26 7.76 3.66
C GLU A 21 -3.71 8.15 3.40
N TYR A 22 -4.60 7.67 4.27
CA TYR A 22 -6.03 7.97 4.23
C TYR A 22 -6.38 8.84 5.44
N ASP A 23 -6.89 10.03 5.17
CA ASP A 23 -7.46 10.90 6.19
C ASP A 23 -8.88 10.43 6.50
N CYS A 24 -9.07 9.92 7.71
CA CYS A 24 -10.28 9.25 8.18
C CYS A 24 -10.93 10.08 9.30
N PRO A 25 -12.04 10.78 9.03
CA PRO A 25 -12.64 11.71 9.99
C PRO A 25 -13.30 11.02 11.21
N SER A 26 -13.33 9.69 11.24
CA SER A 26 -13.99 8.88 12.27
C SER A 26 -13.45 7.45 12.29
N GLU A 27 -13.45 6.82 13.45
CA GLU A 27 -12.98 5.44 13.66
C GLU A 27 -13.69 4.42 12.74
N GLU A 28 -15.00 4.55 12.50
CA GLU A 28 -15.74 3.69 11.54
C GLU A 28 -15.17 3.74 10.10
N LYS A 29 -14.61 4.89 9.70
CA LYS A 29 -13.99 5.05 8.38
C LYS A 29 -12.61 4.43 8.32
N GLU A 30 -11.90 4.42 9.44
CA GLU A 30 -10.61 3.73 9.54
C GLU A 30 -10.77 2.22 9.34
N ASP A 31 -11.76 1.62 10.01
CA ASP A 31 -12.10 0.20 9.84
C ASP A 31 -12.54 -0.14 8.41
N GLU A 32 -13.36 0.73 7.78
CA GLU A 32 -13.80 0.55 6.39
C GLU A 32 -12.63 0.58 5.41
N VAL A 33 -11.70 1.54 5.59
CA VAL A 33 -10.48 1.65 4.78
C VAL A 33 -9.60 0.42 5.00
N PHE A 34 -9.41 0.01 6.25
CA PHE A 34 -8.61 -1.16 6.60
C PHE A 34 -9.14 -2.42 5.91
N GLU A 35 -10.43 -2.75 6.08
CA GLU A 35 -11.03 -3.95 5.50
C GLU A 35 -11.06 -3.91 3.97
N THR A 36 -11.29 -2.74 3.37
CA THR A 36 -11.27 -2.57 1.90
C THR A 36 -9.88 -2.81 1.34
N VAL A 37 -8.87 -2.14 1.89
CA VAL A 37 -7.47 -2.27 1.42
C VAL A 37 -6.96 -3.68 1.67
N ARG A 38 -7.27 -4.26 2.84
CA ARG A 38 -6.98 -5.66 3.15
C ARG A 38 -7.65 -6.60 2.15
N GLY A 39 -8.91 -6.36 1.79
CA GLY A 39 -9.65 -7.14 0.80
C GLY A 39 -8.97 -7.14 -0.56
N ILE A 40 -8.64 -5.95 -1.09
CA ILE A 40 -7.94 -5.79 -2.38
C ILE A 40 -6.59 -6.52 -2.35
N LEU A 41 -5.78 -6.27 -1.32
CA LEU A 41 -4.44 -6.87 -1.22
C LEU A 41 -4.49 -8.39 -1.01
N LYS A 42 -5.56 -8.93 -0.41
CA LYS A 42 -5.79 -10.38 -0.27
C LYS A 42 -5.81 -11.11 -1.61
N HIS A 43 -6.28 -10.44 -2.67
CA HIS A 43 -6.31 -10.98 -4.02
C HIS A 43 -4.97 -10.87 -4.76
N HIS A 44 -4.01 -10.13 -4.22
CA HIS A 44 -2.69 -9.88 -4.80
C HIS A 44 -1.53 -10.32 -3.88
N LEU A 45 -1.80 -11.19 -2.90
CA LEU A 45 -0.80 -11.61 -1.91
C LEU A 45 0.44 -12.26 -2.54
N ASP A 46 0.30 -12.96 -3.66
CA ASP A 46 1.42 -13.57 -4.39
C ASP A 46 2.40 -12.54 -4.98
N GLU A 47 1.94 -11.30 -5.19
CA GLU A 47 2.73 -10.20 -5.76
C GLU A 47 3.31 -9.27 -4.68
N VAL A 48 2.86 -9.42 -3.43
CA VAL A 48 3.17 -8.52 -2.31
C VAL A 48 4.06 -9.22 -1.29
N ALA A 49 5.23 -8.63 -1.03
CA ALA A 49 6.21 -9.17 -0.09
C ALA A 49 5.90 -8.84 1.38
N LYS A 50 5.36 -7.65 1.64
CA LYS A 50 5.01 -7.19 3.01
C LYS A 50 3.94 -6.11 2.95
N ILE A 51 3.03 -6.13 3.92
CA ILE A 51 2.03 -5.08 4.12
C ILE A 51 2.08 -4.64 5.58
N THR A 52 2.10 -3.34 5.83
CA THR A 52 1.95 -2.76 7.17
C THR A 52 0.80 -1.75 7.18
N TYR A 53 0.06 -1.76 8.27
CA TYR A 53 -1.05 -0.86 8.54
C TYR A 53 -0.75 -0.14 9.84
N ASP A 54 -0.59 1.17 9.78
CA ASP A 54 -0.42 2.03 10.94
C ASP A 54 -1.65 2.92 11.08
N LEU A 55 -2.33 2.78 12.21
CA LEU A 55 -3.39 3.68 12.66
C LEU A 55 -2.72 4.79 13.47
N GLU A 56 -2.69 6.01 12.93
CA GLU A 56 -2.20 7.17 13.67
C GLU A 56 -3.34 7.77 14.50
N SER A 57 -3.04 8.23 15.71
CA SER A 57 -4.01 8.81 16.66
C SER A 57 -4.73 10.08 16.17
N GLU A 58 -4.45 10.56 14.96
CA GLU A 58 -5.11 11.71 14.32
C GLU A 58 -6.24 11.32 13.36
N GLY A 59 -6.70 10.06 13.38
CA GLY A 59 -7.71 9.60 12.43
C GLY A 59 -7.10 9.37 11.05
N LYS A 60 -5.89 8.81 10.99
CA LYS A 60 -5.20 8.56 9.73
C LYS A 60 -4.81 7.10 9.64
N VAL A 61 -5.14 6.48 8.51
CA VAL A 61 -4.72 5.13 8.18
C VAL A 61 -3.60 5.21 7.17
N LYS A 62 -2.41 4.75 7.56
CA LYS A 62 -1.28 4.60 6.66
C LYS A 62 -1.12 3.14 6.27
N VAL A 63 -1.12 2.88 4.96
CA VAL A 63 -0.87 1.56 4.40
C VAL A 63 0.43 1.60 3.62
N GLU A 64 1.37 0.73 3.98
CA GLU A 64 2.59 0.54 3.22
C GLU A 64 2.62 -0.86 2.63
N VAL A 65 2.79 -0.93 1.31
CA VAL A 65 2.82 -2.16 0.53
C VAL A 65 4.20 -2.28 -0.11
N THR A 66 4.88 -3.37 0.20
CA THR A 66 6.20 -3.68 -0.35
C THR A 66 6.06 -4.82 -1.37
N GLN A 67 6.61 -4.61 -2.57
CA GLN A 67 6.67 -5.61 -3.63
C GLN A 67 8.13 -5.84 -4.02
N ASN A 68 8.49 -7.10 -4.25
CA ASN A 68 9.80 -7.48 -4.77
C ASN A 68 9.61 -7.92 -6.22
N LEU A 69 10.22 -7.18 -7.15
CA LEU A 69 10.10 -7.38 -8.60
C LEU A 69 11.46 -7.69 -9.25
#